data_AF-A0A7X1B2J8-F1
#
_entry.id   AF-A0A7X1B2J8-F1
#
_cell.length_a   1.000
_cell.length_b   1.000
_cell.length_c   1.000
_cell.angle_alpha   90.00
_cell.angle_beta   90.00
_cell.angle_gamma   90.00
#
_symmetry.space_group_name_H-M   'P 1'
#
loop_
_entity.id
_entity.type
_entity.pdbx_description
1 polymer ?
#
loop_
_entity_poly.entity_id
_entity_poly.type
_entity_poly.pdbx_seq_one_letter_code
_entity_poly.pdbx_strand_id
1 'polypeptide(L)'
;MKVTNRAQDRWDAIVGRFRVACILHRDGKEWESRRIIKEELPPLIKQWMQMLPTGLKEDAKADLRDMFTREQSIVDQGHKLQKLFKETLVKRIIPQVEERIAAKYRSLYVAKLEQEKAKRQNEMSGSWVRPSYVEKDPKPPADFNTGGRRIKLGDVSDMIDALQAADSEALADEILSLNEIVEGMNDAQIDPILKG
;
A
#
# COMPACT_ATOMS: atom_id res chain seq x y z
N MET A 1 24.71 44.08 6.12
CA MET A 1 23.99 44.34 4.85
C MET A 1 22.96 43.24 4.66
N LYS A 2 21.71 43.58 4.28
CA LYS A 2 20.65 42.58 4.07
C LYS A 2 20.68 42.07 2.62
N VAL A 3 20.58 40.75 2.45
CA VAL A 3 20.34 40.12 1.15
C VAL A 3 18.98 40.61 0.64
N THR A 4 18.90 40.96 -0.65
CA THR A 4 17.62 41.40 -1.25
C THR A 4 16.69 40.19 -1.39
N ASN A 5 15.37 40.39 -1.27
CA ASN A 5 14.39 39.29 -1.47
C ASN A 5 14.63 38.57 -2.81
N ARG A 6 14.96 39.32 -3.86
CA ARG A 6 15.29 38.77 -5.18
C ARG A 6 16.51 37.84 -5.19
N ALA A 7 17.55 38.16 -4.41
CA ALA A 7 18.72 37.30 -4.26
C ALA A 7 18.38 36.04 -3.44
N GLN A 8 17.47 36.14 -2.47
CA GLN A 8 16.96 34.98 -1.73
C GLN A 8 16.13 34.05 -2.63
N ASP A 9 15.18 34.60 -3.40
CA ASP A 9 14.38 33.80 -4.35
C ASP A 9 15.28 33.04 -5.34
N ARG A 10 16.38 33.68 -5.75
CA ARG A 10 17.35 33.06 -6.66
C ARG A 10 18.16 31.96 -5.99
N TRP A 11 18.52 32.15 -4.72
CA TRP A 11 19.15 31.13 -3.91
C TRP A 11 18.26 29.90 -3.78
N ASP A 12 16.98 30.09 -3.43
CA ASP A 12 16.02 29.00 -3.28
C ASP A 12 15.82 28.23 -4.60
N ALA A 13 15.84 28.94 -5.74
CA ALA A 13 15.82 28.30 -7.06
C ALA A 13 17.06 27.45 -7.34
N ILE A 14 18.26 27.91 -6.94
CA ILE A 14 19.51 27.14 -7.06
C ILE A 14 19.44 25.88 -6.20
N VAL A 15 19.04 26.03 -4.94
CA VAL A 15 18.87 24.91 -3.99
C VAL A 15 17.88 23.88 -4.56
N GLY A 16 16.70 24.34 -4.99
CA GLY A 16 15.66 23.47 -5.55
C GLY A 16 16.14 22.71 -6.79
N ARG A 17 16.84 23.38 -7.72
CA ARG A 17 17.37 22.72 -8.91
C ARG A 17 18.50 21.75 -8.62
N PHE A 18 19.39 22.07 -7.70
CA PHE A 18 20.43 21.15 -7.30
C PHE A 18 19.86 19.91 -6.60
N ARG A 19 18.87 20.09 -5.71
CA ARG A 19 18.16 18.97 -5.07
C ARG A 19 17.53 18.02 -6.09
N VAL A 20 16.85 18.57 -7.12
CA VAL A 20 16.30 17.76 -8.21
C VAL A 20 17.40 16.99 -8.94
N ALA A 21 18.54 17.61 -9.24
CA ALA A 21 19.66 16.93 -9.88
C ALA A 21 20.20 15.76 -9.02
N CYS A 22 20.30 15.94 -7.70
CA CYS A 22 20.71 14.88 -6.77
C CYS A 22 19.72 13.71 -6.76
N ILE A 23 18.41 13.99 -6.73
CA ILE A 23 17.36 12.97 -6.77
C ILE A 23 17.44 12.19 -8.09
N LEU A 24 17.51 12.88 -9.23
CA LEU A 24 17.62 12.26 -10.55
C LEU A 24 18.87 11.39 -10.67
N HIS A 25 20.01 11.82 -10.10
CA HIS A 25 21.22 11.02 -10.06
C HIS A 25 21.02 9.72 -9.27
N ARG A 26 20.37 9.79 -8.10
CA ARG A 26 20.05 8.62 -7.28
C ARG A 26 19.06 7.68 -7.95
N ASP A 27 18.15 8.21 -8.75
CA ASP A 27 17.19 7.44 -9.55
C ASP A 27 17.82 6.85 -10.85
N GLY A 28 19.11 7.07 -11.10
CA GLY A 28 19.82 6.58 -12.28
C GLY A 28 19.58 7.38 -13.56
N LYS A 29 18.88 8.52 -13.48
CA LYS A 29 18.59 9.43 -14.60
C LYS A 29 19.77 10.38 -14.83
N GLU A 30 20.90 9.79 -15.17
CA GLU A 30 22.21 10.45 -15.20
C GLU A 30 22.29 11.60 -16.20
N TRP A 31 21.69 11.44 -17.38
CA TRP A 31 21.69 12.50 -18.41
C TRP A 31 20.92 13.75 -17.94
N GLU A 32 19.74 13.57 -17.35
CA GLU A 32 18.92 14.69 -16.86
C GLU A 32 19.60 15.41 -15.69
N SER A 33 20.17 14.65 -14.77
CA SER A 33 20.97 15.20 -13.66
C SER A 33 22.15 16.04 -14.18
N ARG A 34 22.93 15.48 -15.12
CA ARG A 34 24.06 16.18 -15.75
C ARG A 34 23.64 17.45 -16.48
N ARG A 35 22.50 17.43 -17.18
CA ARG A 35 21.93 18.60 -17.86
C ARG A 35 21.68 19.73 -16.87
N ILE A 36 21.06 19.43 -15.73
CA ILE A 36 20.82 20.44 -14.69
C ILE A 36 22.15 21.00 -14.14
N ILE A 37 23.12 20.13 -13.85
CA ILE A 37 24.41 20.54 -13.26
C ILE A 37 25.24 21.39 -14.23
N LYS A 38 25.27 21.03 -15.52
CA LYS A 38 26.15 21.65 -16.51
C LYS A 38 25.51 22.82 -17.25
N GLU A 39 24.19 22.82 -17.43
CA GLU A 39 23.51 23.79 -18.29
C GLU A 39 22.59 24.73 -17.50
N GLU A 40 21.84 24.22 -16.52
CA GLU A 40 20.84 25.03 -15.80
C GLU A 40 21.43 25.75 -14.58
N LEU A 41 22.24 25.10 -13.75
CA LEU A 41 22.78 25.70 -12.53
C LEU A 41 23.79 26.83 -12.76
N PRO A 42 24.75 26.74 -13.70
CA PRO A 42 25.75 27.80 -13.89
C PRO A 42 25.15 29.19 -14.18
N PRO A 43 24.15 29.36 -15.07
CA PRO A 43 23.53 30.67 -15.27
C PRO A 43 22.72 31.15 -14.06
N LEU A 44 22.11 30.23 -13.28
CA LEU A 44 21.41 30.60 -12.05
C LEU A 44 22.38 31.19 -11.02
N ILE A 45 23.51 30.51 -10.79
CA ILE A 45 24.57 30.91 -9.87
C ILE A 45 25.22 32.22 -10.30
N LYS A 46 25.53 32.37 -11.59
CA LYS A 46 26.10 33.62 -12.13
C LYS A 46 25.20 34.81 -11.84
N GLN A 47 23.89 34.67 -12.07
CA GLN A 47 22.92 35.73 -11.81
C GLN A 47 22.78 36.02 -10.32
N TRP A 48 22.77 34.99 -9.46
CA TRP A 48 22.75 35.18 -8.01
C TRP A 48 23.99 35.95 -7.51
N MET A 49 25.19 35.55 -7.93
CA MET A 49 26.44 36.24 -7.57
C MET A 49 26.45 37.71 -8.00
N GLN A 50 25.83 38.06 -9.13
CA GLN A 50 25.71 39.44 -9.58
C GLN A 50 24.79 40.28 -8.69
N MET A 51 23.84 39.66 -8.00
CA MET A 51 22.91 40.32 -7.08
C MET A 51 23.49 40.52 -5.67
N LEU A 52 24.62 39.89 -5.35
CA LEU A 52 25.25 40.00 -4.04
C LEU A 52 26.06 41.31 -3.91
N PRO A 53 26.00 41.98 -2.75
CA PRO A 53 26.93 43.06 -2.39
C PRO A 53 28.39 42.59 -2.44
N THR A 54 29.32 43.48 -2.79
CA THR A 54 30.74 43.14 -2.99
C THR A 54 31.37 42.45 -1.78
N GLY A 55 31.03 42.85 -0.56
CA GLY A 55 31.54 42.24 0.67
C GLY A 55 31.04 40.83 0.97
N LEU A 56 29.98 40.34 0.30
CA LEU A 56 29.44 38.98 0.44
C LEU A 56 29.90 38.03 -0.68
N LYS A 57 30.57 38.54 -1.72
CA LYS A 57 31.03 37.71 -2.84
C LYS A 57 32.18 36.79 -2.48
N GLU A 58 32.99 37.20 -1.50
CA GLU A 58 34.13 36.41 -0.99
C GLU A 58 33.64 35.10 -0.36
N ASP A 59 32.54 35.16 0.42
CA ASP A 59 31.97 34.01 1.10
C ASP A 59 31.03 33.18 0.21
N ALA A 60 30.49 33.76 -0.86
CA ALA A 60 29.50 33.13 -1.73
C ALA A 60 29.92 31.75 -2.28
N LYS A 61 31.22 31.54 -2.51
CA LYS A 61 31.76 30.24 -2.96
C LYS A 61 31.75 29.20 -1.85
N ALA A 62 32.00 29.60 -0.61
CA ALA A 62 31.90 28.73 0.55
C ALA A 62 30.43 28.35 0.79
N ASP A 63 29.53 29.33 0.76
CA ASP A 63 28.09 29.11 0.93
C ASP A 63 27.52 28.11 -0.10
N LEU A 64 27.89 28.25 -1.37
CA LEU A 64 27.48 27.31 -2.42
C LEU A 64 28.00 25.90 -2.16
N ARG A 65 29.26 25.76 -1.73
CA ARG A 65 29.85 24.46 -1.43
C ARG A 65 29.14 23.78 -0.26
N ASP A 66 28.88 24.52 0.79
CA ASP A 66 28.21 24.03 1.98
C ASP A 66 26.77 23.64 1.66
N MET A 67 26.08 24.43 0.84
CA MET A 67 24.75 24.11 0.33
C MET A 67 24.75 22.84 -0.51
N PHE A 68 25.65 22.70 -1.48
CA PHE A 68 25.72 21.48 -2.29
C PHE A 68 26.00 20.23 -1.44
N THR A 69 26.93 20.33 -0.50
CA THR A 69 27.26 19.22 0.40
C THR A 69 26.06 18.83 1.27
N ARG A 70 25.36 19.83 1.82
CA ARG A 70 24.17 19.61 2.66
C ARG A 70 23.04 18.97 1.88
N GLU A 71 22.69 19.50 0.72
CA GLU A 71 21.60 18.99 -0.10
C GLU A 71 21.88 17.57 -0.62
N GLN A 72 23.13 17.29 -1.02
CA GLN A 72 23.53 15.95 -1.39
C GLN A 72 23.38 14.97 -0.20
N SER A 73 23.80 15.38 1.00
CA SER A 73 23.65 14.56 2.21
C SER A 73 22.18 14.27 2.54
N ILE A 74 21.32 15.29 2.46
CA ILE A 74 19.86 15.15 2.71
C ILE A 74 19.25 14.14 1.74
N VAL A 75 19.53 14.28 0.44
CA VAL A 75 19.01 13.36 -0.58
C VAL A 75 19.53 11.94 -0.36
N ASP A 76 20.81 11.79 -0.02
CA ASP A 76 21.41 10.49 0.26
C ASP A 76 20.79 9.80 1.47
N GLN A 77 20.51 10.56 2.55
CA GLN A 77 19.83 10.06 3.73
C GLN A 77 18.38 9.67 3.42
N GLY A 78 17.64 10.54 2.70
CA GLY A 78 16.27 10.26 2.29
C GLY A 78 16.15 9.00 1.44
N HIS A 79 17.08 8.80 0.49
CA HIS A 79 17.11 7.62 -0.36
C HIS A 79 17.44 6.34 0.44
N LYS A 80 18.38 6.40 1.39
CA LYS A 80 18.66 5.28 2.31
C LYS A 80 17.42 4.92 3.13
N LEU A 81 16.72 5.93 3.65
CA LEU A 81 15.52 5.71 4.44
C LEU A 81 14.40 5.07 3.62
N GLN A 82 14.17 5.55 2.39
CA GLN A 82 13.20 4.96 1.48
C GLN A 82 13.51 3.49 1.21
N LYS A 83 14.80 3.15 1.01
CA LYS A 83 15.23 1.77 0.81
C LYS A 83 14.95 0.90 2.05
N LEU A 84 15.32 1.37 3.24
CA LEU A 84 15.06 0.67 4.50
C LEU A 84 13.56 0.46 4.73
N PHE A 85 12.75 1.49 4.46
CA PHE A 85 11.30 1.41 4.57
C PHE A 85 10.72 0.38 3.61
N LYS A 86 11.13 0.41 2.33
CA LYS A 86 10.71 -0.58 1.32
C LYS A 86 11.08 -2.01 1.74
N GLU A 87 12.30 -2.21 2.23
CA GLU A 87 12.75 -3.52 2.70
C GLU A 87 11.95 -3.99 3.91
N THR A 88 11.64 -3.10 4.85
CA THR A 88 10.85 -3.42 6.03
C THR A 88 9.41 -3.78 5.65
N LEU A 89 8.81 -3.01 4.74
CA LEU A 89 7.48 -3.29 4.19
C LEU A 89 7.43 -4.69 3.57
N VAL A 90 8.35 -4.98 2.65
CA VAL A 90 8.35 -6.24 1.89
C VAL A 90 8.72 -7.44 2.75
N LYS A 91 9.72 -7.33 3.62
CA LYS A 91 10.24 -8.48 4.36
C LYS A 91 9.50 -8.77 5.66
N ARG A 92 8.86 -7.76 6.26
CA ARG A 92 8.27 -7.88 7.60
C ARG A 92 6.78 -7.59 7.60
N ILE A 93 6.37 -6.41 7.11
CA ILE A 93 4.98 -5.96 7.27
C ILE A 93 4.04 -6.78 6.39
N ILE A 94 4.32 -6.89 5.08
CA ILE A 94 3.48 -7.62 4.14
C ILE A 94 3.27 -9.08 4.58
N PRO A 95 4.33 -9.87 4.88
CA PRO A 95 4.15 -11.26 5.33
C PRO A 95 3.35 -11.40 6.62
N GLN A 96 3.50 -10.46 7.57
CA GLN A 96 2.74 -10.48 8.81
C GLN A 96 1.25 -10.22 8.58
N VAL A 97 0.93 -9.28 7.67
CA VAL A 97 -0.45 -9.00 7.29
C VAL A 97 -1.05 -10.19 6.54
N GLU A 98 -0.31 -10.80 5.62
CA GLU A 98 -0.74 -12.01 4.89
C GLU A 98 -1.05 -13.17 5.86
N GLU A 99 -0.18 -13.43 6.85
CA GLU A 99 -0.44 -14.50 7.83
C GLU A 99 -1.66 -14.19 8.71
N ARG A 100 -1.84 -12.92 9.13
CA ARG A 100 -3.03 -12.50 9.89
C ARG A 100 -4.32 -12.69 9.09
N ILE A 101 -4.30 -12.31 7.81
CA ILE A 101 -5.42 -12.53 6.88
C ILE A 101 -5.69 -14.03 6.74
N ALA A 102 -4.65 -14.84 6.50
CA ALA A 102 -4.81 -16.28 6.32
C ALA A 102 -5.33 -16.96 7.61
N ALA A 103 -4.88 -16.53 8.78
CA ALA A 103 -5.36 -17.06 10.06
C ALA A 103 -6.84 -16.72 10.30
N LYS A 104 -7.26 -15.48 10.01
CA LYS A 104 -8.67 -15.06 10.14
C LYS A 104 -9.57 -15.74 9.09
N TYR A 105 -9.08 -15.94 7.87
CA TYR A 105 -9.79 -16.74 6.88
C TYR A 105 -9.99 -18.19 7.36
N ARG A 106 -8.94 -18.82 7.90
CA ARG A 106 -9.01 -20.18 8.46
C ARG A 106 -10.02 -20.27 9.61
N SER A 107 -10.05 -19.29 10.52
CA SER A 107 -10.98 -19.31 11.66
C SER A 107 -12.43 -19.11 11.24
N LEU A 108 -12.70 -18.18 10.32
CA LEU A 108 -14.05 -17.97 9.76
C LEU A 108 -14.55 -19.21 9.02
N TYR A 109 -13.69 -19.83 8.22
CA TYR A 109 -14.05 -21.05 7.49
C TYR A 109 -14.39 -22.22 8.43
N VAL A 110 -13.59 -22.42 9.50
CA VAL A 110 -13.89 -23.44 10.51
C VAL A 110 -15.20 -23.14 11.24
N ALA A 111 -15.41 -21.90 11.68
CA ALA A 111 -16.63 -21.49 12.37
C ALA A 111 -17.88 -21.73 11.49
N LYS A 112 -17.79 -21.43 10.19
CA LYS A 112 -18.87 -21.68 9.23
C LYS A 112 -19.17 -23.17 9.08
N LEU A 113 -18.13 -24.01 8.94
CA LEU A 113 -18.29 -25.46 8.87
C LEU A 113 -18.92 -26.04 10.14
N GLU A 114 -18.54 -25.55 11.32
CA GLU A 114 -19.13 -25.95 12.59
C GLU A 114 -20.60 -25.52 12.68
N GLN A 115 -20.92 -24.31 12.25
CA GLN A 115 -22.29 -23.81 12.21
C GLN A 115 -23.17 -24.63 11.26
N GLU A 116 -22.65 -25.02 10.10
CA GLU A 116 -23.36 -25.91 9.16
C GLU A 116 -23.55 -27.33 9.71
N LYS A 117 -22.55 -27.88 10.40
CA LYS A 117 -22.68 -29.18 11.08
C LYS A 117 -23.73 -29.10 12.18
N ALA A 118 -23.73 -28.03 12.99
CA ALA A 118 -24.72 -27.81 14.03
C ALA A 118 -26.14 -27.65 13.45
N LYS A 119 -26.30 -26.90 12.36
CA LYS A 119 -27.58 -26.78 11.63
C LYS A 119 -28.06 -28.14 11.12
N ARG A 120 -27.21 -28.91 10.44
CA ARG A 120 -27.55 -30.26 9.95
C ARG A 120 -27.91 -31.23 11.06
N GLN A 121 -27.21 -31.16 12.19
CA GLN A 121 -27.49 -32.01 13.35
C GLN A 121 -28.82 -31.62 14.02
N ASN A 122 -29.15 -30.33 14.05
CA ASN A 122 -30.43 -29.83 14.56
C ASN A 122 -31.60 -30.14 13.62
N GLU A 123 -31.38 -30.13 12.30
CA GLU A 123 -32.35 -30.57 11.30
C GLU A 123 -32.61 -32.09 11.38
N MET A 124 -31.57 -32.90 11.61
CA MET A 124 -31.70 -34.34 11.85
C MET A 124 -32.38 -34.68 13.19
N SER A 125 -32.21 -33.86 14.23
CA SER A 125 -32.91 -34.06 15.52
C SER A 125 -34.37 -33.56 15.49
N GLY A 126 -34.69 -32.59 14.62
CA GLY A 126 -36.06 -32.06 14.44
C GLY A 126 -36.95 -32.85 13.48
N SER A 127 -36.40 -33.75 12.66
CA SER A 127 -37.15 -34.48 11.63
C SER A 127 -37.29 -35.98 11.92
N TRP A 128 -37.94 -36.33 13.03
CA TRP A 128 -38.59 -37.64 13.22
C TRP A 128 -40.12 -37.54 13.09
N VAL A 129 -40.63 -36.67 12.22
CA VAL A 129 -42.02 -36.77 11.80
C VAL A 129 -42.09 -37.87 10.75
N ARG A 130 -42.65 -39.02 11.16
CA ARG A 130 -42.96 -40.20 10.31
C ARG A 130 -43.42 -39.78 8.91
N PRO A 131 -42.84 -40.32 7.83
CA PRO A 131 -43.46 -40.23 6.51
C PRO A 131 -44.76 -41.04 6.54
N SER A 132 -45.91 -40.38 6.65
CA SER A 132 -47.16 -41.01 6.25
C SER A 132 -47.14 -41.10 4.73
N TYR A 133 -46.86 -42.29 4.22
CA TYR A 133 -47.02 -42.61 2.81
C TYR A 133 -48.44 -42.25 2.37
N VAL A 134 -48.54 -41.26 1.49
CA VAL A 134 -49.70 -41.07 0.62
C VAL A 134 -49.14 -41.02 -0.79
N GLU A 135 -49.17 -42.17 -1.47
CA GLU A 135 -48.96 -42.27 -2.90
C GLU A 135 -49.94 -41.34 -3.62
N LYS A 136 -49.41 -40.30 -4.28
CA LYS A 136 -50.09 -39.61 -5.38
C LYS A 136 -49.06 -39.00 -6.34
N ASP A 137 -48.95 -39.66 -7.49
CA ASP A 137 -48.53 -39.24 -8.83
C ASP A 137 -47.24 -38.43 -9.06
N PRO A 138 -46.42 -38.80 -10.09
CA PRO A 138 -45.17 -38.13 -10.38
C PRO A 138 -45.40 -36.85 -11.20
N LYS A 139 -45.07 -35.69 -10.62
CA LYS A 139 -44.77 -34.46 -11.37
C LYS A 139 -43.26 -34.23 -11.40
N PRO A 140 -42.68 -33.77 -12.53
CA PRO A 140 -41.24 -33.54 -12.63
C PRO A 140 -40.81 -32.39 -11.71
N PRO A 141 -39.61 -32.44 -11.13
CA PRO A 141 -39.20 -31.50 -10.09
C PRO A 141 -38.93 -30.12 -10.67
N ALA A 142 -39.43 -29.11 -9.94
CA ALA A 142 -39.25 -27.69 -10.23
C ALA A 142 -37.80 -27.25 -10.00
N ASP A 143 -37.35 -26.32 -10.86
CA ASP A 143 -36.02 -25.73 -10.87
C ASP A 143 -35.67 -25.03 -9.54
N PHE A 144 -34.53 -25.38 -8.95
CA PHE A 144 -33.93 -24.70 -7.79
C PHE A 144 -33.21 -23.43 -8.27
N ASN A 145 -33.58 -22.27 -7.73
CA ASN A 145 -33.01 -20.99 -8.14
C ASN A 145 -32.28 -20.33 -6.95
N THR A 146 -30.95 -20.39 -6.97
CA THR A 146 -30.07 -19.70 -6.03
C THR A 146 -29.21 -18.70 -6.81
N GLY A 147 -29.43 -17.40 -6.58
CA GLY A 147 -28.45 -16.36 -6.97
C GLY A 147 -28.29 -16.05 -8.47
N GLY A 148 -29.29 -16.32 -9.32
CA GLY A 148 -29.31 -15.79 -10.70
C GLY A 148 -28.55 -16.59 -11.76
N ARG A 149 -27.94 -17.73 -11.41
CA ARG A 149 -27.49 -18.73 -12.40
C ARG A 149 -28.43 -19.93 -12.40
N ARG A 150 -28.97 -20.29 -13.57
CA ARG A 150 -29.74 -21.52 -13.77
C ARG A 150 -28.78 -22.70 -13.77
N ILE A 151 -28.82 -23.52 -12.72
CA ILE A 151 -28.04 -24.77 -12.63
C ILE A 151 -29.01 -25.93 -12.88
N LYS A 152 -28.67 -26.83 -13.81
CA LYS A 152 -29.51 -28.01 -14.09
C LYS A 152 -29.41 -28.98 -12.92
N LEU A 153 -30.56 -29.38 -12.36
CA LEU A 153 -30.65 -30.43 -11.35
C LEU A 153 -30.07 -31.73 -11.91
N GLY A 154 -28.83 -32.04 -11.52
CA GLY A 154 -28.06 -33.18 -12.00
C GLY A 154 -26.56 -32.95 -12.06
N ASP A 155 -26.11 -31.68 -12.13
CA ASP A 155 -24.69 -31.35 -12.16
C ASP A 155 -24.17 -30.92 -10.78
N VAL A 156 -23.72 -31.91 -10.01
CA VAL A 156 -23.24 -31.73 -8.64
C VAL A 156 -21.98 -30.87 -8.59
N SER A 157 -21.15 -30.89 -9.64
CA SER A 157 -19.91 -30.11 -9.69
C SER A 157 -20.20 -28.61 -9.79
N ASP A 158 -21.08 -28.23 -10.73
CA ASP A 158 -21.48 -26.83 -10.93
C ASP A 158 -22.22 -26.25 -9.71
N MET A 159 -22.97 -27.08 -8.98
CA MET A 159 -23.60 -26.67 -7.72
C MET A 159 -22.59 -26.42 -6.60
N ILE A 160 -21.55 -27.27 -6.49
CA ILE A 160 -20.49 -27.11 -5.49
C ILE A 160 -19.67 -25.85 -5.78
N ASP A 161 -19.32 -25.62 -7.05
CA ASP A 161 -18.52 -24.46 -7.45
C ASP A 161 -19.28 -23.14 -7.26
N ALA A 162 -20.59 -23.11 -7.55
CA ALA A 162 -21.44 -21.93 -7.33
C ALA A 162 -21.60 -21.60 -5.83
N LEU A 163 -21.72 -22.62 -4.97
CA LEU A 163 -21.76 -22.45 -3.52
C LEU A 163 -20.42 -21.93 -2.98
N GLN A 164 -19.29 -22.46 -3.45
CA GLN A 164 -17.96 -22.02 -3.03
C GLN A 164 -17.66 -20.57 -3.46
N ALA A 165 -18.08 -20.16 -4.66
CA ALA A 165 -17.86 -18.81 -5.16
C ALA A 165 -18.62 -17.74 -4.37
N ALA A 166 -19.92 -17.96 -4.13
CA ALA A 166 -20.76 -17.02 -3.37
C ALA A 166 -20.30 -16.89 -1.91
N ASP A 167 -19.81 -17.99 -1.33
CA ASP A 167 -19.29 -18.01 0.03
C ASP A 167 -17.94 -17.31 0.18
N SER A 168 -17.10 -17.33 -0.87
CA SER A 168 -15.79 -16.67 -0.85
C SER A 168 -15.87 -15.14 -0.91
N GLU A 169 -16.85 -14.61 -1.65
CA GLU A 169 -17.03 -13.17 -1.87
C GLU A 169 -17.61 -12.49 -0.61
N ALA A 170 -18.60 -13.12 0.03
CA ALA A 170 -19.16 -12.64 1.30
C ALA A 170 -18.16 -12.69 2.46
N LEU A 171 -17.25 -13.67 2.45
CA LEU A 171 -16.23 -13.82 3.48
C LEU A 171 -15.08 -12.82 3.27
N ALA A 172 -14.77 -12.46 2.02
CA ALA A 172 -13.76 -11.44 1.69
C ALA A 172 -14.09 -10.05 2.28
N ASP A 173 -15.36 -9.65 2.27
CA ASP A 173 -15.83 -8.37 2.83
C ASP A 173 -15.73 -8.29 4.37
N GLU A 174 -15.64 -9.44 5.06
CA GLU A 174 -15.59 -9.52 6.53
C GLU A 174 -14.14 -9.58 7.08
N ILE A 175 -13.14 -9.73 6.20
CA ILE A 175 -11.82 -10.21 6.59
C ILE A 175 -11.00 -9.21 7.40
N LEU A 176 -11.05 -7.89 7.21
CA LEU A 176 -10.44 -6.91 8.14
C LEU A 176 -10.93 -5.48 7.84
N SER A 177 -11.22 -4.70 8.88
CA SER A 177 -11.39 -3.25 8.71
C SER A 177 -10.02 -2.56 8.65
N LEU A 178 -9.92 -1.43 7.92
CA LEU A 178 -8.70 -0.61 7.85
C LEU A 178 -8.11 -0.29 9.23
N ASN A 179 -8.95 -0.17 10.27
CA ASN A 179 -8.52 0.14 11.63
C ASN A 179 -7.74 -1.01 12.29
N GLU A 180 -8.14 -2.27 12.05
CA GLU A 180 -7.44 -3.44 12.60
C GLU A 180 -6.05 -3.64 11.95
N ILE A 181 -5.90 -3.22 10.68
CA ILE A 181 -4.61 -3.21 9.98
C ILE A 181 -3.67 -2.16 10.60
N VAL A 182 -4.20 -0.97 10.90
CA VAL A 182 -3.45 0.14 11.52
C VAL A 182 -3.06 -0.19 12.97
N GLU A 183 -3.94 -0.82 13.75
CA GLU A 183 -3.60 -1.31 15.10
C GLU A 183 -2.48 -2.36 15.06
N GLY A 184 -2.53 -3.28 14.09
CA GLY A 184 -1.45 -4.23 13.84
C GLY A 184 -0.10 -3.60 13.51
N MET A 185 -0.10 -2.42 12.88
CA MET A 185 1.12 -1.64 12.61
C MET A 185 1.70 -1.01 13.89
N ASN A 186 0.85 -0.58 14.82
CA ASN A 186 1.28 -0.04 16.12
C ASN A 186 1.84 -1.13 17.04
N ASP A 187 1.21 -2.30 17.08
CA ASP A 187 1.64 -3.44 17.91
C ASP A 187 2.99 -4.04 17.48
N ALA A 188 3.38 -3.86 16.21
CA ALA A 188 4.65 -4.36 15.68
C ALA A 188 5.90 -3.61 16.20
N GLN A 189 5.74 -2.66 17.14
CA GLN A 189 6.78 -1.74 17.60
C GLN A 189 7.52 -1.11 16.41
N ILE A 190 6.77 -0.49 15.50
CA ILE A 190 7.36 0.54 14.63
C ILE A 190 7.51 1.80 15.49
N ASP A 191 8.31 1.71 16.57
CA ASP A 191 8.74 2.89 17.31
C ASP A 191 9.60 3.74 16.34
N PRO A 192 9.50 5.07 16.44
CA PRO A 192 9.41 5.92 15.28
C PRO A 192 10.75 6.00 14.56
N ILE A 193 10.68 5.76 13.26
CA ILE A 193 11.65 6.25 12.26
C ILE A 193 11.84 7.80 12.36
N LEU A 194 11.09 8.49 13.22
CA LEU A 194 11.08 9.94 13.46
C LEU A 194 11.76 10.41 14.77
N LYS A 195 12.53 9.58 15.49
CA LYS A 195 13.46 10.09 16.52
C LYS A 195 14.88 10.19 15.95
N GLY A 196 15.08 11.21 15.11
CA GLY A 196 16.36 11.76 14.69
C GLY A 196 16.34 13.26 14.88
#